data_AF-A0A941NQQ1-F1
#
_entry.id   AF-A0A941NQQ1-F1
#
_cell.length_a   1.000
_cell.length_b   1.000
_cell.length_c   1.000
_cell.angle_alpha   90.00
_cell.angle_beta   90.00
_cell.angle_gamma   90.00
#
_symmetry.space_group_name_H-M   'P 1'
#
loop_
_entity.id
_entity.type
_entity.pdbx_description
1 polymer ?
#
loop_
_entity_poly.entity_id
_entity_poly.type
_entity_poly.pdbx_seq_one_letter_code
_entity_poly.pdbx_strand_id
1 'polypeptide(L)'
;MPKPKTLSLLKKTPHAKIFQTDNFKDGLYFIEKYKAIFKKILALFDIDNTVLSYRHTLGTDQWFDFDFNEFMKKGKTADQAKETTLSLYLDFVKKIHAEDVYAVEEDTPEMIRKIQAMGIDALALTSRGSYLLEVTKEQLQRFEIDFNKGTYQGSKKLLSKSPEGIFTNGMILTGGSHKGEGLFESLADFSQCPEFMLMWDDRLSNLEKVQASIEQYNTQKEQEAKTSGTKFTPIKFIGLRYSKLDHLCSALKPEVVALQEKYFNRILSDEHAAIIANAEQKKLRRNYVDIDYQPQKDTVIISICKTDTYAVLKNIEPNIENYHIIGSIKSFNQKAKLAWQFKFTVAEFQELFHKLSQHGLIEPSQFDVLNPIFCKNTVLTFQFEQHVHKSESSDKHVPPVQGKLMQTQSTML
;
A
#
# COMPACT_ATOMS: atom_id res chain seq x y z
N MET A 1 -21.58 -29.64 -3.13
CA MET A 1 -21.78 -28.33 -2.47
C MET A 1 -22.34 -27.34 -3.49
N PRO A 2 -23.29 -26.46 -3.11
CA PRO A 2 -23.74 -25.36 -3.96
C PRO A 2 -22.59 -24.37 -4.21
N LYS A 3 -22.62 -23.65 -5.34
CA LYS A 3 -21.64 -22.59 -5.62
C LYS A 3 -21.81 -21.45 -4.60
N PRO A 4 -20.73 -21.00 -3.93
CA PRO A 4 -20.78 -19.81 -3.08
C PRO A 4 -21.32 -18.58 -3.81
N LYS A 5 -22.10 -17.76 -3.10
CA LYS A 5 -22.70 -16.53 -3.64
C LYS A 5 -21.69 -15.38 -3.81
N THR A 6 -20.61 -15.42 -3.03
CA THR A 6 -19.45 -14.52 -3.04
C THR A 6 -18.61 -14.64 -4.31
N LEU A 7 -18.72 -15.75 -5.05
CA LEU A 7 -17.96 -15.97 -6.30
C LEU A 7 -18.55 -15.24 -7.51
N SER A 8 -17.89 -14.18 -7.95
CA SER A 8 -18.15 -13.48 -9.21
C SER A 8 -17.19 -13.92 -10.30
N LEU A 9 -17.66 -14.22 -11.52
CA LEU A 9 -16.77 -14.58 -12.64
C LEU A 9 -16.17 -13.31 -13.25
N LEU A 10 -14.85 -13.19 -13.29
CA LEU A 10 -14.14 -12.07 -13.93
C LEU A 10 -13.71 -12.39 -15.36
N LYS A 11 -13.13 -13.58 -15.57
CA LYS A 11 -12.52 -13.97 -16.85
C LYS A 11 -12.76 -15.45 -17.13
N LYS A 12 -12.88 -15.80 -18.40
CA LYS A 12 -13.06 -17.19 -18.85
C LYS A 12 -12.40 -17.42 -20.21
N THR A 13 -11.65 -18.50 -20.31
CA THR A 13 -11.11 -19.06 -21.55
C THR A 13 -11.48 -20.55 -21.64
N PRO A 14 -11.10 -21.28 -22.70
CA PRO A 14 -11.40 -22.71 -22.81
C PRO A 14 -10.80 -23.56 -21.67
N HIS A 15 -9.71 -23.11 -21.06
CA HIS A 15 -8.96 -23.88 -20.06
C HIS A 15 -8.81 -23.16 -18.72
N ALA A 16 -9.11 -21.87 -18.65
CA ALA A 16 -9.03 -21.09 -17.42
C ALA A 16 -10.34 -20.37 -17.07
N LYS A 17 -10.57 -20.16 -15.77
CA LYS A 17 -11.53 -19.18 -15.27
C LYS A 17 -10.91 -18.42 -14.11
N ILE A 18 -11.16 -17.12 -14.03
CA ILE A 18 -10.81 -16.31 -12.86
C ILE A 18 -12.10 -15.84 -12.22
N PHE A 19 -12.24 -16.10 -10.92
CA PHE A 19 -13.33 -15.59 -10.10
C PHE A 19 -12.79 -14.55 -9.12
N GLN A 20 -13.62 -13.59 -8.72
CA GLN A 20 -13.39 -12.77 -7.55
C GLN A 20 -14.16 -13.34 -6.36
N THR A 21 -13.56 -13.24 -5.18
CA THR A 21 -14.20 -13.52 -3.90
C THR A 21 -13.53 -12.73 -2.78
N ASP A 22 -14.29 -12.37 -1.74
CA ASP A 22 -13.80 -11.84 -0.47
C ASP A 22 -13.74 -12.90 0.64
N ASN A 23 -13.89 -14.18 0.29
CA ASN A 23 -13.91 -15.31 1.21
C ASN A 23 -12.93 -16.40 0.75
N PHE A 24 -11.88 -16.61 1.53
CA PHE A 24 -10.80 -17.55 1.21
C PHE A 24 -11.31 -19.00 1.05
N LYS A 25 -12.32 -19.39 1.84
CA LYS A 25 -12.94 -20.73 1.84
C LYS A 25 -13.66 -21.11 0.56
N ASP A 26 -13.99 -20.14 -0.30
CA ASP A 26 -14.67 -20.43 -1.56
C ASP A 26 -13.87 -21.33 -2.49
N GLY A 27 -12.54 -21.39 -2.36
CA GLY A 27 -11.75 -22.31 -3.17
C GLY A 27 -11.96 -23.78 -2.82
N LEU A 28 -12.43 -24.11 -1.62
CA LEU A 28 -12.82 -25.48 -1.27
C LEU A 28 -13.96 -25.99 -2.16
N TYR A 29 -14.85 -25.11 -2.64
CA TYR A 29 -15.88 -25.49 -3.60
C TYR A 29 -15.27 -26.05 -4.89
N PHE A 30 -14.19 -25.44 -5.39
CA PHE A 30 -13.52 -25.91 -6.59
C PHE A 30 -12.74 -27.20 -6.33
N ILE A 31 -12.04 -27.32 -5.21
CA ILE A 31 -11.35 -28.56 -4.84
C ILE A 31 -12.32 -29.73 -4.77
N GLU A 32 -13.40 -29.60 -4.02
CA GLU A 32 -14.41 -30.67 -3.87
C GLU A 32 -15.08 -31.03 -5.20
N LYS A 33 -15.31 -30.03 -6.05
CA LYS A 33 -15.88 -30.24 -7.39
C LYS A 33 -14.93 -31.01 -8.32
N TYR A 34 -13.63 -30.77 -8.22
CA TYR A 34 -12.66 -31.22 -9.21
C TYR A 34 -11.79 -32.41 -8.75
N LYS A 35 -11.75 -32.72 -7.45
CA LYS A 35 -10.97 -33.87 -6.91
C LYS A 35 -11.41 -35.24 -7.42
N ALA A 36 -12.68 -35.39 -7.80
CA ALA A 36 -13.18 -36.64 -8.39
C ALA A 36 -12.85 -36.77 -9.89
N ILE A 37 -12.43 -35.67 -10.53
CA ILE A 37 -12.19 -35.59 -11.98
C ILE A 37 -10.70 -35.66 -12.27
N PHE A 38 -9.89 -34.94 -11.49
CA PHE A 38 -8.45 -34.84 -11.69
C PHE A 38 -7.71 -35.57 -10.57
N LYS A 39 -6.69 -36.34 -10.95
CA LYS A 39 -5.85 -37.07 -10.01
C LYS A 39 -4.74 -36.20 -9.44
N LYS A 40 -4.34 -35.15 -10.18
CA LYS A 40 -3.23 -34.27 -9.83
C LYS A 40 -3.70 -32.84 -9.75
N ILE A 41 -4.00 -32.41 -8.54
CA ILE A 41 -4.42 -31.05 -8.23
C ILE A 41 -3.26 -30.34 -7.55
N LEU A 42 -2.99 -29.11 -7.98
CA LEU A 42 -2.05 -28.21 -7.35
C LEU A 42 -2.80 -26.98 -6.83
N ALA A 43 -2.71 -26.73 -5.53
CA ALA A 43 -3.17 -25.50 -4.90
C ALA A 43 -2.00 -24.52 -4.77
N LEU A 44 -2.18 -23.30 -5.28
CA LEU A 44 -1.18 -22.24 -5.27
C LEU A 44 -1.67 -21.09 -4.40
N PHE A 45 -0.85 -20.65 -3.47
CA PHE A 45 -1.19 -19.58 -2.53
C PHE A 45 -0.20 -18.44 -2.66
N ASP A 46 -0.67 -17.28 -3.09
CA ASP A 46 0.07 -16.07 -2.80
C ASP A 46 0.14 -15.82 -1.27
N ILE A 47 1.16 -15.09 -0.83
CA ILE A 47 1.39 -14.85 0.60
C ILE A 47 0.84 -13.48 1.01
N ASP A 48 1.35 -12.41 0.43
CA ASP A 48 1.11 -11.03 0.85
C ASP A 48 -0.31 -10.59 0.52
N ASN A 49 -1.06 -10.11 1.51
CA ASN A 49 -2.48 -9.73 1.40
C ASN A 49 -3.44 -10.86 0.97
N THR A 50 -2.93 -12.10 0.87
CA THR A 50 -3.70 -13.30 0.55
C THR A 50 -3.77 -14.25 1.73
N VAL A 51 -2.62 -14.75 2.19
CA VAL A 51 -2.53 -15.64 3.36
C VAL A 51 -2.19 -14.83 4.61
N LEU A 52 -1.19 -13.96 4.52
CA LEU A 52 -0.72 -13.10 5.60
C LEU A 52 -0.80 -11.63 5.19
N SER A 53 -0.97 -10.75 6.17
CA SER A 53 -0.84 -9.30 5.98
C SER A 53 -0.24 -8.65 7.24
N TYR A 54 -0.03 -7.34 7.17
CA TYR A 54 0.62 -6.53 8.19
C TYR A 54 -0.35 -5.49 8.77
N ARG A 55 -0.24 -5.18 10.06
CA ARG A 55 -1.08 -4.16 10.73
C ARG A 55 -0.74 -2.73 10.34
N HIS A 56 0.29 -2.54 9.53
CA HIS A 56 0.81 -1.27 9.09
C HIS A 56 1.01 -1.28 7.57
N THR A 57 0.86 -0.11 6.95
CA THR A 57 1.08 0.11 5.52
C THR A 57 2.58 0.17 5.18
N LEU A 58 3.43 0.71 6.05
CA LEU A 58 4.87 0.79 5.79
C LEU A 58 5.50 -0.59 5.54
N GLY A 59 6.29 -0.74 4.47
CA GLY A 59 6.92 -2.03 4.11
C GLY A 59 5.97 -3.04 3.46
N THR A 60 4.77 -2.62 3.04
CA THR A 60 3.85 -3.43 2.21
C THR A 60 4.07 -3.15 0.72
N ASP A 61 3.49 -3.98 -0.15
CA ASP A 61 3.50 -3.74 -1.60
C ASP A 61 2.83 -2.41 -1.97
N GLN A 62 1.78 -2.00 -1.24
CA GLN A 62 1.08 -0.74 -1.46
C GLN A 62 1.95 0.46 -1.12
N TRP A 63 2.71 0.37 -0.03
CA TRP A 63 3.71 1.37 0.31
C TRP A 63 4.85 1.39 -0.71
N PHE A 64 5.30 0.23 -1.20
CA PHE A 64 6.34 0.16 -2.23
C PHE A 64 5.90 0.89 -3.51
N ASP A 65 4.68 0.62 -3.98
CA ASP A 65 4.11 1.28 -5.16
C ASP A 65 3.97 2.79 -4.93
N PHE A 66 3.58 3.23 -3.73
CA PHE A 66 3.52 4.64 -3.37
C PHE A 66 4.89 5.33 -3.39
N ASP A 67 5.86 4.79 -2.67
CA ASP A 67 7.19 5.39 -2.50
C ASP A 67 7.99 5.39 -3.82
N PHE A 68 7.88 4.32 -4.61
CA PHE A 68 8.41 4.27 -5.97
C PHE A 68 7.90 5.43 -6.82
N ASN A 69 6.58 5.67 -6.80
CA ASN A 69 5.97 6.76 -7.58
C ASN A 69 6.35 8.14 -7.03
N GLU A 70 6.52 8.30 -5.72
CA GLU A 70 7.01 9.55 -5.13
C GLU A 70 8.45 9.86 -5.57
N PHE A 71 9.31 8.85 -5.66
CA PHE A 71 10.66 9.00 -6.20
C PHE A 71 10.68 9.36 -7.68
N MET A 72 9.78 8.75 -8.48
CA MET A 72 9.61 9.12 -9.89
C MET A 72 9.17 10.58 -10.06
N LYS A 73 8.22 11.06 -9.23
CA LYS A 73 7.78 12.46 -9.23
C LYS A 73 8.91 13.44 -8.84
N LYS A 74 9.86 12.99 -8.03
CA LYS A 74 11.08 13.75 -7.66
C LYS A 74 12.17 13.69 -8.73
N GLY A 75 11.90 13.10 -9.90
CA GLY A 75 12.79 13.10 -11.06
C GLY A 75 13.81 11.96 -11.12
N LYS A 76 13.71 10.94 -10.25
CA LYS A 76 14.52 9.72 -10.38
C LYS A 76 14.09 8.92 -11.60
N THR A 77 15.03 8.17 -12.20
CA THR A 77 14.68 7.15 -13.20
C THR A 77 13.97 5.97 -12.55
N ALA A 78 13.28 5.15 -13.35
CA ALA A 78 12.60 3.96 -12.84
C ALA A 78 13.55 3.00 -12.10
N ASP A 79 14.76 2.79 -12.63
CA ASP A 79 15.75 1.92 -11.98
C ASP A 79 16.23 2.51 -10.65
N GLN A 80 16.54 3.82 -10.61
CA GLN A 80 16.94 4.50 -9.38
C GLN A 80 15.84 4.52 -8.33
N ALA A 81 14.59 4.78 -8.74
CA ALA A 81 13.44 4.76 -7.85
C ALA A 81 13.22 3.35 -7.30
N LYS A 82 13.29 2.32 -8.14
CA LYS A 82 13.15 0.92 -7.74
C LYS A 82 14.25 0.49 -6.77
N GLU A 83 15.51 0.81 -7.06
CA GLU A 83 16.65 0.49 -6.20
C GLU A 83 16.53 1.19 -4.83
N THR A 84 16.17 2.49 -4.83
CA THR A 84 15.98 3.25 -3.60
C THR A 84 14.84 2.67 -2.76
N THR A 85 13.69 2.41 -3.39
CA THR A 85 12.50 1.86 -2.71
C THR A 85 12.77 0.45 -2.19
N LEU A 86 13.47 -0.40 -2.96
CA LEU A 86 13.84 -1.75 -2.55
C LEU A 86 14.79 -1.72 -1.36
N SER A 87 15.79 -0.85 -1.35
CA SER A 87 16.70 -0.70 -0.21
C SER A 87 15.93 -0.37 1.07
N LEU A 88 15.02 0.60 1.01
CA LEU A 88 14.16 0.98 2.11
C LEU A 88 13.21 -0.16 2.53
N TYR A 89 12.57 -0.82 1.56
CA TYR A 89 11.71 -1.97 1.79
C TYR A 89 12.42 -3.07 2.60
N LEU A 90 13.66 -3.41 2.22
CA LEU A 90 14.44 -4.43 2.92
C LEU A 90 14.75 -4.04 4.36
N ASP A 91 15.02 -2.75 4.60
CA ASP A 91 15.23 -2.22 5.94
C ASP A 91 13.93 -2.25 6.77
N PHE A 92 12.78 -1.99 6.15
CA PHE A 92 11.47 -2.05 6.80
C PHE A 92 11.09 -3.48 7.17
N VAL A 93 11.14 -4.40 6.21
CA VAL A 93 10.67 -5.79 6.40
C VAL A 93 11.46 -6.50 7.51
N LYS A 94 12.76 -6.23 7.64
CA LYS A 94 13.61 -6.79 8.72
C LYS A 94 13.22 -6.29 10.11
N LYS A 95 12.51 -5.16 10.22
CA LYS A 95 12.08 -4.57 11.50
C LYS A 95 10.61 -4.79 11.80
N ILE A 96 9.86 -5.42 10.90
CA ILE A 96 8.47 -5.79 11.17
C ILE A 96 8.46 -6.74 12.35
N HIS A 97 7.80 -6.33 13.44
CA HIS A 97 7.68 -7.18 14.59
C HIS A 97 6.70 -8.31 14.27
N ALA A 98 6.94 -9.47 14.86
CA ALA A 98 6.11 -10.63 14.63
C ALA A 98 4.62 -10.31 14.98
N GLU A 99 4.36 -9.56 16.06
CA GLU A 99 3.00 -9.18 16.48
C GLU A 99 2.20 -8.36 15.44
N ASP A 100 2.89 -7.74 14.48
CA ASP A 100 2.28 -6.96 13.41
C ASP A 100 1.84 -7.80 12.22
N VAL A 101 2.29 -9.06 12.13
CA VAL A 101 1.86 -10.02 11.11
C VAL A 101 0.62 -10.75 11.57
N TYR A 102 -0.39 -10.85 10.71
CA TYR A 102 -1.63 -11.60 10.97
C TYR A 102 -2.07 -12.41 9.75
N ALA A 103 -2.78 -13.51 9.97
CA ALA A 103 -3.46 -14.24 8.90
C ALA A 103 -4.68 -13.44 8.44
N VAL A 104 -4.86 -13.24 7.13
CA VAL A 104 -5.91 -12.35 6.61
C VAL A 104 -7.31 -12.80 7.03
N GLU A 105 -7.54 -14.11 7.05
CA GLU A 105 -8.66 -14.75 7.73
C GLU A 105 -8.11 -15.74 8.75
N GLU A 106 -8.75 -15.80 9.93
CA GLU A 106 -8.30 -16.64 11.05
C GLU A 106 -8.28 -18.14 10.71
N ASP A 107 -9.13 -18.56 9.78
CA ASP A 107 -9.30 -19.95 9.36
C ASP A 107 -8.44 -20.35 8.15
N THR A 108 -7.73 -19.40 7.52
CA THR A 108 -6.84 -19.65 6.38
C THR A 108 -5.81 -20.76 6.66
N PRO A 109 -5.09 -20.77 7.81
CA PRO A 109 -4.13 -21.83 8.11
C PRO A 109 -4.77 -23.23 8.19
N GLU A 110 -5.95 -23.33 8.82
CA GLU A 110 -6.70 -24.58 8.90
C GLU A 110 -7.14 -25.05 7.52
N MET A 111 -7.56 -24.11 6.66
CA MET A 111 -7.95 -24.43 5.29
C MET A 111 -6.78 -25.00 4.47
N ILE A 112 -5.59 -24.41 4.57
CA ILE A 112 -4.40 -24.93 3.88
C ILE A 112 -4.09 -26.34 4.37
N ARG A 113 -4.10 -26.58 5.70
CA ARG A 113 -3.91 -27.93 6.27
C ARG A 113 -4.96 -28.92 5.79
N LYS A 114 -6.22 -28.50 5.71
CA LYS A 114 -7.32 -29.33 5.19
C LYS A 114 -7.10 -29.71 3.73
N ILE A 115 -6.64 -28.78 2.90
CA ILE A 115 -6.29 -29.05 1.49
C ILE A 115 -5.16 -30.07 1.41
N GLN A 116 -4.09 -29.88 2.18
CA GLN A 116 -2.98 -30.84 2.26
C GLN A 116 -3.43 -32.22 2.75
N ALA A 117 -4.32 -32.28 3.76
CA ALA A 117 -4.86 -33.53 4.28
C ALA A 117 -5.73 -34.30 3.28
N MET A 118 -6.22 -33.65 2.21
CA MET A 118 -6.87 -34.31 1.07
C MET A 118 -5.87 -34.94 0.09
N GLY A 119 -4.56 -34.88 0.37
CA GLY A 119 -3.51 -35.36 -0.54
C GLY A 119 -3.25 -34.43 -1.72
N ILE A 120 -3.69 -33.17 -1.63
CA ILE A 120 -3.47 -32.15 -2.66
C ILE A 120 -2.17 -31.43 -2.36
N ASP A 121 -1.30 -31.34 -3.37
CA ASP A 121 -0.08 -30.54 -3.25
C ASP A 121 -0.43 -29.06 -3.11
N ALA A 122 0.22 -28.40 -2.15
CA ALA A 122 0.03 -26.99 -1.85
C ALA A 122 1.38 -26.28 -1.91
N LEU A 123 1.47 -25.21 -2.71
CA LEU A 123 2.68 -24.39 -2.84
C LEU A 123 2.38 -22.93 -2.52
N ALA A 124 3.35 -22.24 -1.92
CA ALA A 124 3.37 -20.79 -1.91
C ALA A 124 3.93 -20.27 -3.24
N LEU A 125 3.34 -19.22 -3.81
CA LEU A 125 3.81 -18.54 -5.02
C LEU A 125 3.75 -17.02 -4.81
N THR A 126 4.88 -16.43 -4.41
CA THR A 126 5.00 -15.02 -4.01
C THR A 126 6.00 -14.27 -4.87
N SER A 127 5.80 -12.96 -4.97
CA SER A 127 6.76 -12.03 -5.61
C SER A 127 7.96 -11.72 -4.72
N ARG A 128 7.99 -12.14 -3.44
CA ARG A 128 9.15 -11.98 -2.55
C ARG A 128 10.40 -12.60 -3.19
N GLY A 129 11.57 -12.03 -2.89
CA GLY A 129 12.87 -12.56 -3.32
C GLY A 129 13.53 -13.42 -2.24
N SER A 130 14.58 -14.13 -2.64
CA SER A 130 15.33 -15.07 -1.79
C SER A 130 15.81 -14.47 -0.47
N TYR A 131 16.11 -13.17 -0.47
CA TYR A 131 16.49 -12.38 0.71
C TYR A 131 15.43 -12.34 1.83
N LEU A 132 14.15 -12.63 1.53
CA LEU A 132 13.07 -12.74 2.54
C LEU A 132 12.72 -14.19 2.90
N LEU A 133 13.46 -15.18 2.42
CA LEU A 133 13.09 -16.59 2.60
C LEU A 133 12.93 -16.95 4.09
N GLU A 134 13.93 -16.66 4.91
CA GLU A 134 13.90 -17.03 6.33
C GLU A 134 12.83 -16.24 7.10
N VAL A 135 12.70 -14.94 6.84
CA VAL A 135 11.61 -14.11 7.40
C VAL A 135 10.24 -14.68 7.03
N THR A 136 10.06 -15.10 5.77
CA THR A 136 8.79 -15.67 5.29
C THR A 136 8.49 -17.00 5.98
N LYS A 137 9.50 -17.86 6.18
CA LYS A 137 9.34 -19.13 6.93
C LYS A 137 8.94 -18.86 8.38
N GLU A 138 9.62 -17.95 9.07
CA GLU A 138 9.30 -17.57 10.44
C GLU A 138 7.87 -17.04 10.56
N GLN A 139 7.45 -16.18 9.62
CA GLN A 139 6.10 -15.64 9.56
C GLN A 139 5.05 -16.74 9.37
N LEU A 140 5.26 -17.66 8.42
CA LEU A 140 4.34 -18.78 8.16
C LEU A 140 4.27 -19.77 9.34
N GLN A 141 5.42 -20.07 9.95
CA GLN A 141 5.53 -21.00 11.08
C GLN A 141 4.69 -20.53 12.29
N ARG A 142 4.59 -19.21 12.51
CA ARG A 142 3.77 -18.65 13.59
C ARG A 142 2.28 -18.92 13.46
N PHE A 143 1.81 -19.20 12.25
CA PHE A 143 0.43 -19.62 11.97
C PHE A 143 0.32 -21.12 11.72
N GLU A 144 1.38 -21.88 12.00
CA GLU A 144 1.47 -23.32 11.73
C GLU A 144 1.17 -23.67 10.27
N ILE A 145 1.62 -22.80 9.35
CA ILE A 145 1.55 -23.01 7.91
C ILE A 145 2.90 -23.58 7.46
N ASP A 146 2.84 -24.72 6.79
CA ASP A 146 4.02 -25.40 6.26
C ASP A 146 3.71 -25.96 4.87
N PHE A 147 4.41 -25.43 3.85
CA PHE A 147 4.30 -25.87 2.45
C PHE A 147 5.29 -26.99 2.10
N ASN A 148 6.18 -27.39 3.01
CA ASN A 148 7.18 -28.43 2.79
C ASN A 148 6.61 -29.85 2.92
N LYS A 149 5.54 -30.13 2.19
CA LYS A 149 4.80 -31.39 2.24
C LYS A 149 4.48 -31.90 0.84
N GLY A 150 4.16 -33.19 0.75
CA GLY A 150 3.74 -33.81 -0.51
C GLY A 150 4.87 -33.93 -1.52
N THR A 151 4.54 -33.80 -2.80
CA THR A 151 5.44 -34.08 -3.94
C THR A 151 6.67 -33.19 -3.95
N TYR A 152 6.56 -31.97 -3.44
CA TYR A 152 7.58 -30.92 -3.54
C TYR A 152 8.42 -30.74 -2.27
N GLN A 153 8.28 -31.66 -1.32
CA GLN A 153 9.05 -31.64 -0.09
C GLN A 153 10.56 -31.70 -0.38
N GLY A 154 11.35 -30.86 0.30
CA GLY A 154 12.79 -30.82 0.15
C GLY A 154 13.27 -30.20 -1.18
N SER A 155 12.38 -29.61 -1.98
CA SER A 155 12.78 -28.93 -3.21
C SER A 155 13.79 -27.82 -2.91
N LYS A 156 14.76 -27.63 -3.82
CA LYS A 156 15.71 -26.53 -3.77
C LYS A 156 16.25 -26.26 -5.18
N LYS A 157 15.86 -25.13 -5.76
CA LYS A 157 16.23 -24.72 -7.11
C LYS A 157 16.29 -23.20 -7.21
N LEU A 158 17.35 -22.68 -7.82
CA LEU A 158 17.41 -21.26 -8.21
C LEU A 158 16.67 -21.07 -9.53
N LEU A 159 15.94 -19.97 -9.67
CA LEU A 159 15.18 -19.67 -10.88
C LEU A 159 16.04 -18.82 -11.83
N SER A 160 16.33 -19.33 -13.01
CA SER A 160 17.23 -18.71 -14.01
C SER A 160 16.76 -17.35 -14.50
N LYS A 161 15.45 -17.06 -14.43
CA LYS A 161 14.86 -15.80 -14.89
C LYS A 161 14.83 -14.71 -13.83
N SER A 162 15.30 -14.98 -12.61
CA SER A 162 15.31 -14.00 -11.53
C SER A 162 16.57 -14.18 -10.66
N PRO A 163 17.40 -13.14 -10.50
CA PRO A 163 18.60 -13.23 -9.66
C PRO A 163 18.26 -13.59 -8.21
N GLU A 164 17.05 -13.24 -7.76
CA GLU A 164 16.53 -13.49 -6.42
C GLU A 164 15.47 -14.59 -6.38
N GLY A 165 15.29 -15.31 -7.50
CA GLY A 165 14.27 -16.33 -7.62
C GLY A 165 14.73 -17.66 -7.03
N ILE A 166 13.91 -18.24 -6.16
CA ILE A 166 14.18 -19.55 -5.57
C ILE A 166 12.90 -20.34 -5.40
N PHE A 167 12.95 -21.63 -5.74
CA PHE A 167 11.96 -22.62 -5.34
C PHE A 167 12.56 -23.50 -4.25
N THR A 168 11.98 -23.48 -3.06
CA THR A 168 12.43 -24.37 -1.99
C THR A 168 11.33 -24.76 -1.03
N ASN A 169 11.31 -26.03 -0.62
CA ASN A 169 10.41 -26.56 0.42
C ASN A 169 8.95 -26.17 0.19
N GLY A 170 8.48 -26.29 -1.06
CA GLY A 170 7.12 -25.93 -1.44
C GLY A 170 6.84 -24.42 -1.58
N MET A 171 7.86 -23.55 -1.53
CA MET A 171 7.73 -22.11 -1.69
C MET A 171 8.46 -21.61 -2.93
N ILE A 172 7.72 -20.99 -3.85
CA ILE A 172 8.24 -20.34 -5.06
C ILE A 172 8.29 -18.83 -4.80
N LEU A 173 9.50 -18.31 -4.63
CA LEU A 173 9.80 -16.88 -4.48
C LEU A 173 10.34 -16.39 -5.81
N THR A 174 9.61 -15.53 -6.50
CA THR A 174 10.00 -15.10 -7.86
C THR A 174 10.91 -13.88 -7.88
N GLY A 175 11.12 -13.19 -6.76
CA GLY A 175 11.96 -11.98 -6.72
C GLY A 175 11.44 -10.88 -7.64
N GLY A 176 10.12 -10.71 -7.70
CA GLY A 176 9.44 -9.73 -8.56
C GLY A 176 9.34 -10.13 -10.04
N SER A 177 9.84 -11.30 -10.43
CA SER A 177 9.70 -11.79 -11.80
C SER A 177 8.31 -12.38 -12.08
N HIS A 178 8.07 -12.78 -13.33
CA HIS A 178 6.78 -13.29 -13.79
C HIS A 178 6.39 -14.59 -13.07
N LYS A 179 5.36 -14.54 -12.20
CA LYS A 179 4.88 -15.69 -11.39
C LYS A 179 4.63 -16.96 -12.20
N GLY A 180 4.03 -16.84 -13.38
CA GLY A 180 3.78 -17.97 -14.26
C GLY A 180 5.05 -18.64 -14.79
N GLU A 181 6.09 -17.86 -15.09
CA GLU A 181 7.37 -18.41 -15.58
C GLU A 181 8.11 -19.11 -14.44
N GLY A 182 8.18 -18.45 -13.27
CA GLY A 182 8.76 -19.03 -12.07
C GLY A 182 8.07 -20.33 -11.65
N LEU A 183 6.74 -20.41 -11.79
CA LEU A 183 5.98 -21.64 -11.56
C LEU A 183 6.41 -22.77 -12.50
N PHE A 184 6.39 -22.57 -13.81
CA PHE A 184 6.73 -23.65 -14.74
C PHE A 184 8.21 -24.04 -14.70
N GLU A 185 9.11 -23.10 -14.42
CA GLU A 185 10.51 -23.41 -14.17
C GLU A 185 10.69 -24.28 -12.91
N SER A 186 9.93 -23.98 -11.85
CA SER A 186 9.93 -24.76 -10.60
C SER A 186 9.42 -26.18 -10.80
N LEU A 187 8.41 -26.36 -11.64
CA LEU A 187 7.79 -27.65 -11.92
C LEU A 187 8.54 -28.50 -12.95
N ALA A 188 9.51 -27.93 -13.67
CA ALA A 188 10.16 -28.58 -14.81
C ALA A 188 10.91 -29.89 -14.45
N ASP A 189 11.41 -30.01 -13.22
CA ASP A 189 12.18 -31.19 -12.78
C ASP A 189 11.28 -32.32 -12.24
N PHE A 190 9.98 -32.07 -12.15
CA PHE A 190 9.01 -33.02 -11.65
C PHE A 190 8.37 -33.76 -12.82
N SER A 191 8.36 -35.08 -12.74
CA SER A 191 7.93 -35.97 -13.85
C SER A 191 6.47 -35.80 -14.26
N GLN A 192 5.67 -35.09 -13.46
CA GLN A 192 4.23 -34.95 -13.67
C GLN A 192 3.75 -33.53 -13.37
N CYS A 193 3.39 -32.80 -14.43
CA CYS A 193 2.66 -31.54 -14.33
C CYS A 193 1.23 -31.81 -13.79
N PRO A 194 0.63 -30.90 -12.98
CA PRO A 194 -0.73 -31.08 -12.51
C PRO A 194 -1.75 -31.01 -13.66
N GLU A 195 -2.87 -31.69 -13.49
CA GLU A 195 -4.00 -31.66 -14.44
C GLU A 195 -4.92 -30.47 -14.17
N PHE A 196 -4.94 -30.01 -12.91
CA PHE A 196 -5.75 -28.90 -12.45
C PHE A 196 -4.96 -28.04 -11.45
N MET A 197 -4.95 -26.73 -11.69
CA MET A 197 -4.36 -25.74 -10.80
C MET A 197 -5.45 -24.81 -10.25
N LEU A 198 -5.43 -24.59 -8.95
CA LEU A 198 -6.27 -23.60 -8.25
C LEU A 198 -5.36 -22.60 -7.54
N MET A 199 -5.52 -21.31 -7.81
CA MET A 199 -4.67 -20.26 -7.24
C MET A 199 -5.46 -19.20 -6.51
N TRP A 200 -4.97 -18.76 -5.35
CA TRP A 200 -5.43 -17.57 -4.63
C TRP A 200 -4.37 -16.47 -4.75
N ASP A 201 -4.79 -15.25 -5.10
CA ASP A 201 -3.93 -14.06 -5.18
C ASP A 201 -4.81 -12.80 -5.06
N ASP A 202 -4.35 -11.77 -4.36
CA ASP A 202 -5.07 -10.51 -4.19
C ASP A 202 -5.05 -9.66 -5.49
N ARG A 203 -4.00 -9.81 -6.31
CA ARG A 203 -3.80 -9.06 -7.55
C ARG A 203 -4.29 -9.84 -8.75
N LEU A 204 -5.30 -9.30 -9.45
CA LEU A 204 -5.82 -9.88 -10.70
C LEU A 204 -4.70 -10.13 -11.74
N SER A 205 -3.78 -9.18 -11.86
CA SER A 205 -2.68 -9.25 -12.83
C SER A 205 -1.75 -10.44 -12.60
N ASN A 206 -1.57 -10.90 -11.36
CA ASN A 206 -0.78 -12.10 -11.06
C ASN A 206 -1.49 -13.38 -11.54
N LEU A 207 -2.80 -13.48 -11.31
CA LEU A 207 -3.61 -14.60 -11.81
C LEU A 207 -3.62 -14.65 -13.33
N GLU A 208 -3.69 -13.49 -13.99
CA GLU A 208 -3.65 -13.41 -15.45
C GLU A 208 -2.29 -13.82 -16.03
N LYS A 209 -1.19 -13.43 -15.37
CA LYS A 209 0.16 -13.88 -15.73
C LYS A 209 0.30 -15.40 -15.63
N VAL A 210 -0.18 -16.01 -14.54
CA VAL A 210 -0.16 -17.47 -14.37
C VAL A 210 -1.06 -18.15 -15.40
N GLN A 211 -2.27 -17.61 -15.63
CA GLN A 211 -3.16 -18.08 -16.68
C GLN A 211 -2.46 -18.08 -18.06
N ALA A 212 -1.81 -16.98 -18.42
CA ALA A 212 -1.13 -16.85 -19.71
C ALA A 212 -0.01 -17.90 -19.87
N SER A 213 0.79 -18.13 -18.84
CA SER A 213 1.82 -19.19 -18.87
C SER A 213 1.22 -20.59 -19.01
N ILE A 214 0.07 -20.87 -18.37
CA ILE A 214 -0.65 -22.15 -18.53
C ILE A 214 -1.17 -22.32 -19.98
N GLU A 215 -1.73 -21.26 -20.57
CA GLU A 215 -2.23 -21.27 -21.94
C GLU A 215 -1.10 -21.47 -22.97
N GLN A 216 0.05 -20.82 -22.75
CA GLN A 216 1.25 -21.03 -23.54
C GLN A 216 1.76 -22.48 -23.42
N TYR A 217 1.87 -23.01 -22.20
CA TYR A 217 2.28 -24.39 -21.96
C TYR A 217 1.35 -25.39 -22.65
N ASN A 218 0.03 -25.20 -22.51
CA ASN A 218 -0.95 -26.06 -23.14
C ASN A 218 -0.83 -26.05 -24.67
N THR A 219 -0.65 -24.87 -25.27
CA THR A 219 -0.48 -24.72 -26.72
C THR A 219 0.77 -25.46 -27.22
N GLN A 220 1.89 -25.27 -26.53
CA GLN A 220 3.15 -25.93 -26.86
C GLN A 220 3.01 -27.47 -26.76
N LYS A 221 2.48 -27.97 -25.65
CA LYS A 221 2.33 -29.42 -25.44
C LYS A 221 1.32 -30.06 -26.38
N GLU A 222 0.28 -29.34 -26.77
CA GLU A 222 -0.66 -29.83 -27.78
C GLU A 222 0.00 -29.98 -29.16
N GLN A 223 0.89 -29.05 -29.54
CA GLN A 223 1.66 -29.15 -30.77
C GLN A 223 2.64 -30.34 -30.72
N GLU A 224 3.40 -30.48 -29.63
CA GLU A 224 4.32 -31.62 -29.42
C GLU A 224 3.58 -32.97 -29.48
N ALA A 225 2.39 -33.03 -28.89
CA ALA A 225 1.54 -34.21 -28.89
C ALA A 225 1.04 -34.57 -30.29
N LYS A 226 0.63 -33.56 -31.09
CA LYS A 226 0.24 -33.74 -32.50
C LYS A 226 1.39 -34.28 -33.34
N THR A 227 2.60 -33.76 -33.15
CA THR A 227 3.80 -34.22 -33.89
C THR A 227 4.24 -35.62 -33.48
N SER A 228 4.16 -35.96 -32.20
CA SER A 228 4.59 -37.26 -31.66
C SER A 228 3.51 -38.35 -31.73
N GLY A 229 2.28 -38.02 -32.10
CA GLY A 229 1.13 -38.94 -32.05
C GLY A 229 0.73 -39.32 -30.62
N THR A 230 1.17 -38.58 -29.61
CA THR A 230 0.83 -38.83 -28.21
C THR A 230 -0.44 -38.07 -27.81
N LYS A 231 -1.12 -38.54 -26.76
CA LYS A 231 -2.30 -37.86 -26.22
C LYS A 231 -1.87 -36.87 -25.14
N PHE A 232 -2.23 -35.59 -25.32
CA PHE A 232 -2.08 -34.56 -24.30
C PHE A 232 -3.43 -34.11 -23.75
N THR A 233 -3.48 -33.82 -22.45
CA THR A 233 -4.66 -33.25 -21.79
C THR A 233 -4.27 -31.87 -21.25
N PRO A 234 -4.91 -30.78 -21.74
CA PRO A 234 -4.60 -29.44 -21.27
C PRO A 234 -4.86 -29.25 -19.78
N ILE A 235 -3.94 -28.56 -19.10
CA ILE A 235 -4.08 -28.15 -17.71
C ILE A 235 -5.27 -27.21 -17.59
N LYS A 236 -6.13 -27.48 -16.60
CA LYS A 236 -7.25 -26.61 -16.24
C LYS A 236 -6.85 -25.66 -15.12
N PHE A 237 -7.28 -24.41 -15.20
CA PHE A 237 -6.94 -23.39 -14.23
C PHE A 237 -8.17 -22.71 -13.65
N ILE A 238 -8.16 -22.51 -12.32
CA ILE A 238 -9.06 -21.60 -11.63
C ILE A 238 -8.21 -20.61 -10.84
N GLY A 239 -8.35 -19.32 -11.14
CA GLY A 239 -7.82 -18.25 -10.31
C GLY A 239 -8.91 -17.68 -9.40
N LEU A 240 -8.55 -17.39 -8.15
CA LEU A 240 -9.38 -16.73 -7.15
C LEU A 240 -8.72 -15.40 -6.81
N ARG A 241 -9.24 -14.34 -7.41
CA ARG A 241 -8.88 -12.96 -7.10
C ARG A 241 -9.46 -12.63 -5.73
N TYR A 242 -8.62 -12.58 -4.72
CA TYR A 242 -9.01 -12.43 -3.34
C TYR A 242 -9.12 -10.94 -2.95
N SER A 243 -10.35 -10.45 -2.75
CA SER A 243 -10.63 -9.02 -2.63
C SER A 243 -10.80 -8.52 -1.20
N LYS A 244 -10.51 -9.35 -0.19
CA LYS A 244 -10.80 -9.05 1.22
C LYS A 244 -10.20 -7.73 1.68
N LEU A 245 -8.96 -7.47 1.29
CA LEU A 245 -8.17 -6.32 1.76
C LEU A 245 -8.16 -5.14 0.78
N ASP A 246 -8.95 -5.16 -0.30
CA ASP A 246 -8.99 -4.08 -1.30
C ASP A 246 -9.18 -2.69 -0.69
N HIS A 247 -10.08 -2.61 0.29
CA HIS A 247 -10.40 -1.37 0.98
C HIS A 247 -9.18 -0.81 1.73
N LEU A 248 -8.35 -1.67 2.35
CA LEU A 248 -7.10 -1.26 2.99
C LEU A 248 -6.07 -0.84 1.93
N CYS A 249 -5.97 -1.61 0.84
CA CYS A 249 -4.99 -1.37 -0.21
C CYS A 249 -5.21 -0.02 -0.92
N SER A 250 -6.47 0.38 -1.08
CA SER A 250 -6.87 1.63 -1.70
C SER A 250 -6.79 2.85 -0.77
N ALA A 251 -6.61 2.64 0.53
CA ALA A 251 -6.74 3.67 1.56
C ALA A 251 -5.40 4.16 2.12
N LEU A 252 -4.31 4.07 1.35
CA LEU A 252 -3.01 4.58 1.77
C LEU A 252 -3.10 6.08 2.05
N LYS A 253 -2.71 6.46 3.27
CA LYS A 253 -2.69 7.85 3.74
C LYS A 253 -1.24 8.32 3.89
N PRO A 254 -0.76 9.29 3.09
CA PRO A 254 0.61 9.76 3.19
C PRO A 254 1.02 10.21 4.60
N GLU A 255 0.10 10.80 5.36
CA GLU A 255 0.34 11.22 6.75
C GLU A 255 0.51 10.04 7.72
N VAL A 256 -0.10 8.89 7.44
CA VAL A 256 0.08 7.66 8.23
C VAL A 256 1.46 7.08 7.95
N VAL A 257 1.85 7.00 6.67
CA VAL A 257 3.17 6.50 6.24
C VAL A 257 4.28 7.36 6.83
N ALA A 258 4.19 8.70 6.69
CA ALA A 258 5.19 9.61 7.23
C ALA A 258 5.36 9.46 8.75
N LEU A 259 4.26 9.19 9.46
CA LEU A 259 4.33 8.93 10.89
C LEU A 259 4.95 7.57 11.22
N GLN A 260 4.62 6.53 10.46
CA GLN A 260 5.25 5.21 10.60
C GLN A 260 6.76 5.26 10.39
N GLU A 261 7.21 6.01 9.37
CA GLU A 261 8.64 6.27 9.12
C GLU A 261 9.31 6.99 10.30
N LYS A 262 8.64 7.99 10.89
CA LYS A 262 9.13 8.69 12.10
C LYS A 262 9.32 7.74 13.29
N TYR A 263 8.48 6.71 13.41
CA TYR A 263 8.57 5.70 14.47
C TYR A 263 9.18 4.38 13.99
N PHE A 264 10.10 4.40 13.02
CA PHE A 264 10.63 3.20 12.37
C PHE A 264 11.22 2.13 13.31
N ASN A 265 11.73 2.48 14.49
CA ASN A 265 12.20 1.48 15.47
C ASN A 265 11.08 0.60 16.06
N ARG A 266 9.83 1.08 16.00
CA ARG A 266 8.61 0.34 16.31
C ARG A 266 7.49 0.86 15.41
N ILE A 267 7.37 0.25 14.23
CA ILE A 267 6.40 0.66 13.21
C ILE A 267 5.00 0.64 13.84
N LEU A 268 4.30 1.77 13.75
CA LEU A 268 2.94 1.89 14.28
C LEU A 268 1.95 1.18 13.36
N SER A 269 0.93 0.53 13.93
CA SER A 269 -0.23 0.11 13.13
C SER A 269 -0.90 1.31 12.45
N ASP A 270 -1.58 1.07 11.34
CA ASP A 270 -2.29 2.15 10.61
C ASP A 270 -3.31 2.86 11.50
N GLU A 271 -3.98 2.13 12.38
CA GLU A 271 -4.93 2.68 13.35
C GLU A 271 -4.23 3.61 14.35
N HIS A 272 -3.14 3.17 14.99
CA HIS A 272 -2.41 4.00 15.95
C HIS A 272 -1.79 5.23 15.29
N ALA A 273 -1.21 5.05 14.09
CA ALA A 273 -0.66 6.15 13.32
C ALA A 273 -1.75 7.17 12.93
N ALA A 274 -2.93 6.71 12.48
CA ALA A 274 -4.05 7.58 12.17
C ALA A 274 -4.56 8.33 13.41
N ILE A 275 -4.60 7.71 14.59
CA ILE A 275 -4.99 8.38 15.85
C ILE A 275 -4.02 9.52 16.18
N ILE A 276 -2.71 9.26 16.08
CA ILE A 276 -1.68 10.27 16.36
C ILE A 276 -1.73 11.38 15.31
N ALA A 277 -1.81 11.05 14.02
CA ALA A 277 -1.91 12.03 12.95
C ALA A 277 -3.14 12.95 13.14
N ASN A 278 -4.29 12.38 13.48
CA ASN A 278 -5.50 13.14 13.81
C ASN A 278 -5.31 14.01 15.07
N ALA A 279 -4.58 13.53 16.07
CA ALA A 279 -4.29 14.31 17.27
C ALA A 279 -3.33 15.48 16.97
N GLU A 280 -2.32 15.28 16.12
CA GLU A 280 -1.39 16.32 15.65
C GLU A 280 -2.11 17.35 14.79
N GLN A 281 -2.94 16.93 13.83
CA GLN A 281 -3.80 17.84 13.05
C GLN A 281 -4.74 18.64 13.95
N LYS A 282 -5.37 17.99 14.95
CA LYS A 282 -6.19 18.70 15.94
C LYS A 282 -5.35 19.70 16.74
N LYS A 283 -4.08 19.42 17.05
CA LYS A 283 -3.18 20.38 17.73
C LYS A 283 -2.79 21.57 16.83
N LEU A 284 -2.74 21.38 15.52
CA LEU A 284 -2.49 22.46 14.56
C LEU A 284 -3.75 23.31 14.32
N ARG A 285 -4.90 22.68 14.05
CA ARG A 285 -6.22 23.36 13.92
C ARG A 285 -6.61 24.19 15.12
N ARG A 286 -6.08 23.80 16.27
CA ARG A 286 -6.19 24.49 17.53
C ARG A 286 -5.69 25.95 17.46
N ASN A 287 -5.03 26.41 16.40
CA ASN A 287 -4.61 27.80 16.24
C ASN A 287 -5.30 28.53 15.08
N TYR A 288 -6.21 27.88 14.35
CA TYR A 288 -6.93 28.49 13.23
C TYR A 288 -8.36 28.88 13.61
N VAL A 289 -8.91 29.84 12.90
CA VAL A 289 -10.34 30.16 12.92
C VAL A 289 -11.06 29.31 11.87
N ASP A 290 -12.26 28.82 12.19
CA ASP A 290 -13.07 28.08 11.21
C ASP A 290 -13.95 29.06 10.42
N ILE A 291 -13.82 29.07 9.09
CA ILE A 291 -14.50 30.01 8.20
C ILE A 291 -15.53 29.25 7.36
N ASP A 292 -16.81 29.55 7.57
CA ASP A 292 -17.93 29.06 6.75
C ASP A 292 -18.40 30.18 5.81
N TYR A 293 -18.11 30.02 4.51
CA TYR A 293 -18.48 30.97 3.47
C TYR A 293 -19.76 30.52 2.74
N GLN A 294 -20.81 31.35 2.81
CA GLN A 294 -22.12 31.09 2.22
C GLN A 294 -22.42 32.12 1.11
N PRO A 295 -21.95 31.90 -0.14
CA PRO A 295 -22.04 32.88 -1.23
C PRO A 295 -23.47 33.33 -1.53
N GLN A 296 -24.43 32.40 -1.50
CA GLN A 296 -25.84 32.68 -1.81
C GLN A 296 -26.52 33.62 -0.81
N LYS A 297 -25.94 33.79 0.39
CA LYS A 297 -26.51 34.60 1.47
C LYS A 297 -25.67 35.84 1.78
N ASP A 298 -24.63 36.11 0.98
CA ASP A 298 -23.64 37.15 1.25
C ASP A 298 -23.18 37.12 2.73
N THR A 299 -22.79 35.92 3.19
CA THR A 299 -22.52 35.67 4.61
C THR A 299 -21.22 34.88 4.76
N VAL A 300 -20.38 35.33 5.68
CA VAL A 300 -19.24 34.59 6.22
C VAL A 300 -19.45 34.41 7.73
N ILE A 301 -19.23 33.21 8.23
CA ILE A 301 -19.27 32.92 9.66
C ILE A 301 -17.88 32.47 10.09
N ILE A 302 -17.29 33.17 11.06
CA ILE A 302 -16.07 32.73 11.73
C ILE A 302 -16.45 32.05 13.04
N SER A 303 -15.95 30.84 13.28
CA SER A 303 -16.10 30.13 14.55
C SER A 303 -14.75 29.95 15.25
N ILE A 304 -14.70 30.28 16.54
CA ILE A 304 -13.48 30.22 17.36
C ILE A 304 -13.79 29.46 18.63
N CYS A 305 -13.04 28.40 18.88
CA CYS A 305 -13.29 27.51 20.03
C CYS A 305 -12.25 27.65 21.15
N LYS A 306 -11.38 28.66 21.07
CA LYS A 306 -10.24 28.84 21.98
C LYS A 306 -10.04 30.29 22.39
N THR A 307 -9.76 30.49 23.68
CA THR A 307 -9.47 31.82 24.25
C THR A 307 -8.23 32.46 23.64
N ASP A 308 -7.15 31.70 23.42
CA ASP A 308 -5.91 32.27 22.85
C ASP A 308 -6.11 32.76 21.41
N THR A 309 -6.75 31.94 20.57
CA THR A 309 -7.12 32.33 19.19
C THR A 309 -8.05 33.53 19.18
N TYR A 310 -9.00 33.58 20.12
CA TYR A 310 -9.89 34.73 20.27
C TYR A 310 -9.14 35.98 20.74
N ALA A 311 -8.17 35.87 21.63
CA ALA A 311 -7.33 36.99 22.05
C ALA A 311 -6.49 37.55 20.89
N VAL A 312 -5.90 36.67 20.06
CA VAL A 312 -5.21 37.09 18.84
C VAL A 312 -6.19 37.78 17.88
N LEU A 313 -7.39 37.23 17.70
CA LEU A 313 -8.42 37.87 16.87
C LEU A 313 -8.79 39.26 17.39
N LYS A 314 -8.98 39.41 18.71
CA LYS A 314 -9.32 40.70 19.33
C LYS A 314 -8.19 41.73 19.18
N ASN A 315 -6.94 41.29 19.10
CA ASN A 315 -5.83 42.18 18.78
C ASN A 315 -5.83 42.60 17.30
N ILE A 316 -6.21 41.69 16.39
CA ILE A 316 -6.32 41.95 14.95
C ILE A 316 -7.51 42.87 14.62
N GLU A 317 -8.65 42.61 15.27
CA GLU A 317 -9.91 43.32 15.11
C GLU A 317 -10.46 43.69 16.49
N PRO A 318 -10.05 44.83 17.07
CA PRO A 318 -10.48 45.25 18.41
C PRO A 318 -12.00 45.37 18.57
N ASN A 319 -12.69 45.63 17.46
CA ASN A 319 -14.13 45.79 17.40
C ASN A 319 -14.85 44.49 17.01
N ILE A 320 -14.21 43.32 17.14
CA ILE A 320 -14.78 42.03 16.72
C ILE A 320 -16.14 41.72 17.39
N GLU A 321 -16.38 42.26 18.58
CA GLU A 321 -17.64 42.09 19.33
C GLU A 321 -18.81 42.91 18.74
N ASN A 322 -18.53 43.89 17.86
CA ASN A 322 -19.56 44.67 17.16
C ASN A 322 -20.24 43.86 16.04
N TYR A 323 -19.64 42.74 15.62
CA TYR A 323 -20.24 41.83 14.65
C TYR A 323 -21.26 40.90 15.31
N HIS A 324 -22.29 40.50 14.56
CA HIS A 324 -23.39 39.70 15.10
C HIS A 324 -22.89 38.36 15.66
N ILE A 325 -23.04 38.19 16.99
CA ILE A 325 -22.74 36.94 17.69
C ILE A 325 -23.89 35.95 17.44
N ILE A 326 -23.65 34.90 16.65
CA ILE A 326 -24.69 33.92 16.26
C ILE A 326 -25.00 32.93 17.40
N GLY A 327 -24.14 32.82 18.41
CA GLY A 327 -24.43 32.02 19.60
C GLY A 327 -23.28 31.99 20.59
N SER A 328 -23.58 31.63 21.84
CA SER A 328 -22.60 31.24 22.85
C SER A 328 -22.91 29.82 23.32
N ILE A 329 -21.86 29.01 23.43
CA ILE A 329 -21.85 27.67 24.02
C ILE A 329 -22.67 26.61 23.25
N LYS A 330 -22.00 25.83 22.38
CA LYS A 330 -22.55 24.54 21.94
C LYS A 330 -22.22 23.48 22.99
N SER A 331 -23.24 22.74 23.46
CA SER A 331 -23.00 21.55 24.28
C SER A 331 -22.48 20.43 23.38
N PHE A 332 -21.31 19.87 23.69
CA PHE A 332 -20.77 18.70 22.99
C PHE A 332 -20.42 17.65 24.05
N ASN A 333 -21.08 16.50 24.03
CA ASN A 333 -21.00 15.48 25.08
C ASN A 333 -21.30 16.03 26.50
N GLN A 334 -22.38 16.81 26.63
CA GLN A 334 -22.79 17.45 27.90
C GLN A 334 -21.77 18.43 28.51
N LYS A 335 -20.69 18.77 27.78
CA LYS A 335 -19.76 19.82 28.17
C LYS A 335 -20.05 21.08 27.35
N ALA A 336 -20.30 22.18 28.06
CA ALA A 336 -20.34 23.52 27.47
C ALA A 336 -18.97 23.81 26.82
N LYS A 337 -18.93 23.97 25.50
CA LYS A 337 -17.76 24.48 24.80
C LYS A 337 -18.04 25.89 24.33
N LEU A 338 -17.28 26.86 24.85
CA LEU A 338 -17.26 28.23 24.33
C LEU A 338 -16.84 28.18 22.85
N ALA A 339 -17.76 28.55 21.98
CA ALA A 339 -17.49 28.84 20.60
C ALA A 339 -17.98 30.27 20.36
N TRP A 340 -17.06 31.21 20.13
CA TRP A 340 -17.42 32.54 19.65
C TRP A 340 -17.70 32.42 18.16
N GLN A 341 -18.90 32.84 17.72
CA GLN A 341 -19.27 32.84 16.32
C GLN A 341 -19.60 34.26 15.88
N PHE A 342 -18.90 34.76 14.87
CA PHE A 342 -19.06 36.12 14.34
C PHE A 342 -19.57 36.03 12.90
N LYS A 343 -20.63 36.79 12.60
CA LYS A 343 -21.20 36.89 11.25
C LYS A 343 -20.70 38.16 10.56
N PHE A 344 -20.34 38.02 9.30
CA PHE A 344 -19.93 39.10 8.41
C PHE A 344 -20.67 39.00 7.08
N THR A 345 -20.84 40.12 6.40
CA THR A 345 -21.03 40.15 4.94
C THR A 345 -19.72 39.80 4.22
N VAL A 346 -19.77 39.47 2.94
CA VAL A 346 -18.54 39.19 2.16
C VAL A 346 -17.61 40.40 2.13
N ALA A 347 -18.18 41.60 1.99
CA ALA A 347 -17.42 42.85 1.95
C ALA A 347 -16.72 43.15 3.29
N GLU A 348 -17.42 42.99 4.42
CA GLU A 348 -16.84 43.19 5.75
C GLU A 348 -15.72 42.17 6.05
N PHE A 349 -15.91 40.92 5.64
CA PHE A 349 -14.92 39.88 5.89
C PHE A 349 -13.67 40.01 5.02
N GLN A 350 -13.75 40.65 3.85
CA GLN A 350 -12.64 40.75 2.91
C GLN A 350 -11.37 41.38 3.54
N GLU A 351 -11.53 42.47 4.29
CA GLU A 351 -10.40 43.12 4.97
C GLU A 351 -9.86 42.24 6.10
N LEU A 352 -10.75 41.63 6.89
CA LEU A 352 -10.38 40.76 7.99
C LEU A 352 -9.65 39.50 7.49
N PHE A 353 -10.06 38.91 6.37
CA PHE A 353 -9.42 37.73 5.77
C PHE A 353 -7.91 37.93 5.55
N HIS A 354 -7.51 39.10 5.03
CA HIS A 354 -6.10 39.43 4.84
C HIS A 354 -5.34 39.50 6.16
N LYS A 355 -5.90 40.18 7.17
CA LYS A 355 -5.26 40.30 8.49
C LYS A 355 -5.13 38.93 9.17
N LEU A 356 -6.16 38.09 9.09
CA LEU A 356 -6.14 36.72 9.61
C LEU A 356 -5.07 35.86 8.93
N SER A 357 -4.95 35.97 7.60
CA SER A 357 -3.91 35.27 6.83
C SER A 357 -2.51 35.70 7.25
N GLN A 358 -2.26 37.00 7.40
CA GLN A 358 -0.96 37.53 7.86
C GLN A 358 -0.56 37.05 9.25
N HIS A 359 -1.54 36.79 10.12
CA HIS A 359 -1.31 36.28 11.48
C HIS A 359 -1.34 34.75 11.56
N GLY A 360 -1.41 34.05 10.42
CA GLY A 360 -1.44 32.59 10.37
C GLY A 360 -2.67 31.98 11.04
N LEU A 361 -3.79 32.70 11.09
CA LEU A 361 -5.04 32.22 11.70
C LEU A 361 -5.95 31.46 10.72
N ILE A 362 -5.58 31.37 9.45
CA ILE A 362 -6.34 30.63 8.42
C ILE A 362 -5.60 29.33 8.12
N GLU A 363 -6.31 28.20 8.19
CA GLU A 363 -5.74 26.90 7.78
C GLU A 363 -5.35 26.97 6.29
N PRO A 364 -4.16 26.49 5.87
CA PRO A 364 -3.71 26.61 4.48
C PRO A 364 -4.73 26.11 3.44
N SER A 365 -5.43 25.02 3.73
CA SER A 365 -6.50 24.49 2.87
C SER A 365 -7.70 25.43 2.74
N GLN A 366 -8.09 26.14 3.81
CA GLN A 366 -9.12 27.18 3.75
C GLN A 366 -8.60 28.39 2.97
N PHE A 367 -7.34 28.77 3.15
CA PHE A 367 -6.73 29.88 2.42
C PHE A 367 -6.75 29.62 0.91
N ASP A 368 -6.31 28.45 0.44
CA ASP A 368 -6.26 28.13 -1.00
C ASP A 368 -7.64 28.26 -1.69
N VAL A 369 -8.71 27.89 -0.97
CA VAL A 369 -10.09 27.98 -1.48
C VAL A 369 -10.63 29.41 -1.42
N LEU A 370 -10.35 30.15 -0.35
CA LEU A 370 -10.95 31.46 -0.07
C LEU A 370 -10.15 32.62 -0.68
N ASN A 371 -8.84 32.46 -0.89
CA ASN A 371 -7.96 33.49 -1.43
C ASN A 371 -8.41 33.99 -2.82
N PRO A 372 -8.80 33.14 -3.80
CA PRO A 372 -9.34 33.61 -5.07
C PRO A 372 -10.68 34.37 -4.95
N ILE A 373 -11.38 34.28 -3.81
CA ILE A 373 -12.67 34.91 -3.57
C ILE A 373 -12.46 36.30 -2.97
N PHE A 374 -11.65 36.41 -1.92
CA PHE A 374 -11.45 37.65 -1.16
C PHE A 374 -10.30 38.53 -1.68
N CYS A 375 -9.42 38.01 -2.53
CA CYS A 375 -8.24 38.75 -3.00
C CYS A 375 -8.36 39.29 -4.44
N LYS A 376 -9.57 39.31 -5.03
CA LYS A 376 -9.79 39.57 -6.47
C LYS A 376 -9.29 40.91 -7.02
N ASN A 377 -8.95 41.89 -6.17
CA ASN A 377 -8.53 43.23 -6.60
C ASN A 377 -7.16 43.68 -6.04
N THR A 378 -6.38 42.79 -5.44
CA THR A 378 -5.09 43.16 -4.84
C THR A 378 -4.01 42.22 -5.35
N VAL A 379 -3.14 42.73 -6.24
CA VAL A 379 -1.91 42.03 -6.63
C VAL A 379 -0.99 42.02 -5.40
N LEU A 380 -1.18 41.06 -4.50
CA LEU A 380 -0.32 40.84 -3.34
C LEU A 380 0.82 39.91 -3.74
N THR A 381 2.03 40.44 -3.81
CA THR A 381 3.26 39.67 -3.93
C THR A 381 3.57 39.06 -2.56
N PHE A 382 3.29 37.76 -2.38
CA PHE A 382 3.65 37.05 -1.15
C PHE A 382 5.14 36.71 -1.14
N GLN A 383 5.90 37.25 -0.17
CA GLN A 383 7.21 36.72 0.20
C GLN A 383 7.03 35.78 1.40
N PHE A 384 7.06 34.47 1.16
CA PHE A 384 7.23 33.49 2.22
C PHE A 384 8.71 33.44 2.59
N GLU A 385 9.12 34.18 3.63
CA GLU A 385 10.41 33.91 4.27
C GLU A 385 10.28 32.64 5.12
N GLN A 386 10.88 31.55 4.64
CA GLN A 386 11.09 30.36 5.43
C GLN A 386 12.07 30.69 6.57
N HIS A 387 11.56 30.81 7.80
CA HIS A 387 12.40 30.77 9.00
C HIS A 387 12.96 29.35 9.18
N VAL A 388 14.08 29.08 8.51
CA VAL A 388 14.96 27.96 8.84
C VAL A 388 15.78 28.37 10.07
N HIS A 389 15.60 27.65 11.18
CA HIS A 389 16.50 27.71 12.32
C HIS A 389 17.94 27.43 11.86
N LYS A 390 18.78 28.46 11.83
CA LYS A 390 20.24 28.30 11.76
C LYS A 390 20.78 28.08 13.17
N SER A 391 21.22 26.86 13.44
CA SER A 391 22.15 26.56 14.52
C SER A 391 23.52 27.12 14.13
N GLU A 392 24.10 27.94 15.01
CA GLU A 392 25.49 28.39 14.92
C GLU A 392 26.43 27.19 15.06
N SER A 393 27.28 26.96 14.06
CA SER A 393 28.52 26.20 14.21
C SER A 393 29.68 27.08 13.78
N SER A 394 30.43 27.55 14.77
CA SER A 394 31.77 28.07 14.62
C SER A 394 32.69 26.97 14.10
N ASP A 395 33.35 27.17 12.96
CA ASP A 395 34.70 26.62 12.80
C ASP A 395 35.60 27.37 11.79
N LYS A 396 36.65 27.90 12.41
CA LYS A 396 38.05 28.15 12.04
C LYS A 396 38.55 27.89 10.60
N HIS A 397 39.29 28.90 10.14
CA HIS A 397 40.30 28.92 9.08
C HIS A 397 41.22 27.69 8.98
N VAL A 398 41.42 27.20 7.75
CA VAL A 398 42.64 26.53 7.25
C VAL A 398 42.85 26.94 5.76
N PRO A 399 44.09 27.17 5.27
CA PRO A 399 44.39 27.88 4.00
C PRO A 399 44.48 26.94 2.77
N PRO A 400 44.62 27.46 1.53
CA PRO A 400 44.45 26.67 0.32
C PRO A 400 45.72 25.90 -0.06
N VAL A 401 45.55 24.66 -0.50
CA VAL A 401 46.61 23.85 -1.12
C VAL A 401 46.31 23.74 -2.62
N GLN A 402 47.28 24.17 -3.43
CA GLN A 402 47.35 23.99 -4.88
C GLN A 402 47.55 22.51 -5.25
N GLY A 403 46.95 22.04 -6.34
CA GLY A 403 47.27 20.70 -6.85
C GLY A 403 46.56 20.27 -8.14
N LYS A 404 47.18 20.61 -9.28
CA LYS A 404 47.26 19.87 -10.56
C LYS A 404 46.02 19.24 -11.21
N LEU A 405 45.68 19.78 -12.38
CA LEU A 405 45.02 19.09 -13.50
C LEU A 405 45.83 17.85 -13.95
N MET A 406 45.15 16.73 -14.14
CA MET A 406 45.56 15.67 -15.05
C MET A 406 44.51 15.52 -16.15
N GLN A 407 44.97 15.68 -17.40
CA GLN A 407 44.29 15.26 -18.61
C GLN A 407 44.42 13.74 -18.75
N THR A 408 43.33 13.04 -19.09
CA THR A 408 43.40 11.69 -19.65
C THR A 408 42.85 11.71 -21.06
N GLN A 409 43.73 11.34 -21.99
CA GLN A 409 43.45 11.07 -23.39
C GLN A 409 42.56 9.83 -23.52
N SER A 410 41.61 9.91 -24.46
CA SER A 410 40.83 8.78 -24.93
C SER A 410 41.54 8.17 -26.14
N THR A 411 41.85 6.87 -26.08
CA THR A 411 42.34 6.08 -27.20
C THR A 411 41.31 5.00 -27.51
N MET A 412 41.02 4.85 -28.80
CA MET A 412 40.17 3.82 -29.38
C MET A 412 40.64 2.39 -29.04
N LEU A 413 39.68 1.50 -28.81
CA LEU A 413 39.48 0.24 -29.56
C LEU A 413 38.09 -0.32 -29.25
#